data_AF-A0AAP0NCJ5-F1
#
_entry.id   AF-A0AAP0NCJ5-F1
#
_cell.length_a   1.000
_cell.length_b   1.000
_cell.length_c   1.000
_cell.angle_alpha   90.00
_cell.angle_beta   90.00
_cell.angle_gamma   90.00
#
_symmetry.space_group_name_H-M   'P 1'
#
loop_
_entity.id
_entity.type
_entity.pdbx_description
1 polymer ?
#
loop_
_entity_poly.entity_id
_entity_poly.type
_entity_poly.pdbx_seq_one_letter_code
_entity_poly.pdbx_strand_id
1 'polypeptide(L)'
;MVNGMMPWGNRQLLPLGPLREPLTALKRADMVLVHHADLVLEHELKHIELMIREVKEALPIFFTGMVPSNFFKVGNVYTKIPLQAVYDALILCVSAIGFADAFVQGLEKIGPCYVDRLDFSDPPLISSQGY
;
A
#
# COMPACT_ATOMS: atom_id res chain seq x y z
N MET A 1 4.51 11.43 3.88
CA MET A 1 3.65 10.61 2.99
C MET A 1 2.47 10.11 3.81
N VAL A 2 1.31 9.95 3.19
CA VAL A 2 0.08 9.45 3.80
C VAL A 2 -0.41 8.26 2.97
N ASN A 3 -0.76 7.14 3.60
CA ASN A 3 -1.32 5.99 2.90
C ASN A 3 -2.80 6.28 2.57
N GLY A 4 -3.16 6.30 1.29
CA GLY A 4 -4.53 6.56 0.85
C GLY A 4 -5.53 5.50 1.31
N MET A 5 -5.12 4.23 1.40
CA MET A 5 -5.99 3.13 1.83
C MET A 5 -6.19 3.09 3.35
N MET A 6 -5.19 3.54 4.12
CA MET A 6 -5.24 3.54 5.58
C MET A 6 -4.49 4.76 6.15
N PRO A 7 -5.04 5.98 6.00
CA PRO A 7 -4.30 7.22 6.28
C PRO A 7 -3.98 7.38 7.76
N TRP A 8 -4.97 7.13 8.64
CA TRP A 8 -4.87 7.44 10.07
C TRP A 8 -5.08 6.24 11.00
N GLY A 9 -5.33 5.05 10.46
CA GLY A 9 -5.67 3.85 11.22
C GLY A 9 -6.79 4.10 12.25
N ASN A 10 -6.55 3.74 13.51
CA ASN A 10 -7.48 3.97 14.63
C ASN A 10 -7.32 5.35 15.29
N ARG A 11 -6.54 6.27 14.70
CA ARG A 11 -6.23 7.62 15.20
C ARG A 11 -5.50 7.68 16.55
N GLN A 12 -5.00 6.55 17.06
CA GLN A 12 -4.25 6.49 18.30
C GLN A 12 -2.74 6.40 18.02
N LEU A 13 -1.96 6.97 18.93
CA LEU A 13 -0.51 6.87 18.91
C LEU A 13 -0.06 5.48 19.38
N LEU A 14 1.15 5.10 19.00
CA LEU A 14 1.81 3.93 19.57
C LEU A 14 1.82 4.01 21.12
N PRO A 15 1.59 2.88 21.83
CA PRO A 15 1.34 1.52 21.31
C PRO A 15 -0.14 1.22 21.01
N LEU A 16 -1.05 2.15 21.28
CA LEU A 16 -2.51 1.93 21.15
C LEU A 16 -2.98 1.97 19.68
N GLY A 17 -2.20 2.56 18.79
CA GLY A 17 -2.49 2.66 17.37
C GLY A 17 -1.26 2.80 16.50
N PRO A 18 -1.43 2.86 15.17
CA PRO A 18 -0.31 2.83 14.23
C PRO A 18 0.38 4.18 14.04
N LEU A 19 -0.19 5.28 14.57
CA LEU A 19 0.39 6.61 14.41
C LEU A 19 1.65 6.75 15.26
N ARG A 20 2.74 7.20 14.64
CA ARG A 20 4.00 7.52 15.32
C ARG A 20 3.98 8.93 15.91
N GLU A 21 3.19 9.81 15.33
CA GLU A 21 3.03 11.22 15.69
C GLU A 21 1.57 11.63 15.55
N PRO A 22 1.10 12.65 16.28
CA PRO A 22 -0.27 13.13 16.16
C PRO A 22 -0.51 13.75 14.77
N LEU A 23 -1.77 13.78 14.32
CA LEU A 23 -2.13 14.42 13.03
C LEU A 23 -1.64 15.88 12.93
N THR A 24 -1.54 16.59 14.05
CA THR A 24 -0.99 17.96 14.12
C THR A 24 0.45 18.07 13.63
N ALA A 25 1.21 16.97 13.57
CA ALA A 25 2.54 16.92 12.98
C ALA A 25 2.57 17.31 11.50
N LEU A 26 1.44 17.17 10.78
CA LEU A 26 1.31 17.63 9.38
C LEU A 26 1.58 19.13 9.21
N LYS A 27 1.45 19.95 10.27
CA LYS A 27 1.77 21.39 10.22
C LYS A 27 3.22 21.67 9.78
N ARG A 28 4.13 20.75 10.11
CA ARG A 28 5.56 20.85 9.77
C ARG A 28 5.87 20.44 8.33
N ALA A 29 4.93 19.79 7.64
CA ALA A 29 5.14 19.37 6.26
C ALA A 29 4.99 20.57 5.32
N ASP A 30 5.84 20.63 4.30
CA ASP A 30 5.72 21.61 3.20
C ASP A 30 4.79 21.12 2.09
N MET A 31 4.60 19.80 1.97
CA MET A 31 3.64 19.15 1.07
C MET A 31 3.24 17.78 1.61
N VAL A 32 2.10 17.26 1.15
CA VAL A 32 1.64 15.90 1.43
C VAL A 32 1.56 15.10 0.14
N LEU A 33 2.17 13.92 0.18
CA LEU A 33 2.03 12.90 -0.86
C LEU A 33 1.12 11.78 -0.33
N VAL A 34 -0.05 11.61 -0.94
CA VAL A 34 -0.98 10.52 -0.66
C VAL A 34 -0.68 9.38 -1.64
N HIS A 35 -0.09 8.30 -1.14
CA HIS A 35 0.24 7.11 -1.96
C HIS A 35 -0.87 6.06 -1.90
N HIS A 36 -0.90 5.12 -2.86
CA HIS A 36 -2.03 4.20 -3.08
C HIS A 36 -3.35 4.92 -3.36
N ALA A 37 -3.30 6.18 -3.80
CA ALA A 37 -4.51 6.94 -4.09
C ALA A 37 -5.30 6.35 -5.27
N ASP A 38 -4.62 5.61 -6.15
CA ASP A 38 -5.26 4.88 -7.25
C ASP A 38 -6.08 3.68 -6.77
N LEU A 39 -5.81 3.13 -5.59
CA LEU A 39 -6.52 1.98 -5.00
C LEU A 39 -7.74 2.40 -4.15
N VAL A 40 -8.08 3.68 -4.13
CA VAL A 40 -9.04 4.28 -3.20
C VAL A 40 -10.16 4.98 -3.96
N LEU A 41 -11.36 5.00 -3.42
CA LEU A 41 -12.49 5.67 -4.07
C LEU A 41 -12.37 7.19 -3.96
N GLU A 42 -12.84 7.91 -4.97
CA GLU A 42 -12.69 9.38 -5.04
C GLU A 42 -13.26 10.10 -3.80
N HIS A 43 -14.37 9.60 -3.23
CA HIS A 43 -14.97 10.19 -2.04
C HIS A 43 -14.11 10.01 -0.78
N GLU A 44 -13.36 8.91 -0.68
CA GLU A 44 -12.42 8.68 0.42
C GLU A 44 -11.19 9.59 0.29
N LEU A 45 -10.70 9.82 -0.94
CA LEU A 45 -9.64 10.79 -1.21
C LEU A 45 -10.06 12.22 -0.82
N LYS A 46 -11.29 12.62 -1.12
CA LYS A 46 -11.85 13.91 -0.67
C LYS A 46 -11.88 14.01 0.85
N HIS A 47 -12.22 12.93 1.55
CA HIS A 47 -12.22 12.91 3.01
C HIS A 47 -10.80 13.04 3.58
N ILE A 48 -9.81 12.38 2.98
CA ILE A 48 -8.38 12.54 3.33
C ILE A 48 -7.93 13.99 3.13
N GLU A 49 -8.29 14.59 1.99
CA GLU A 49 -7.97 15.98 1.70
C GLU A 49 -8.57 16.94 2.74
N LEU A 50 -9.85 16.77 3.09
CA LEU A 50 -10.52 17.58 4.12
C LEU A 50 -9.78 17.50 5.46
N MET A 51 -9.45 16.28 5.91
CA MET A 51 -8.70 16.05 7.15
C MET A 51 -7.33 16.72 7.15
N ILE A 52 -6.61 16.72 6.02
CA ILE A 52 -5.32 17.41 5.89
C ILE A 52 -5.51 18.93 5.97
N ARG A 53 -6.52 19.46 5.27
CA ARG A 53 -6.82 20.90 5.23
C ARG A 53 -7.27 21.44 6.59
N GLU A 54 -7.96 20.63 7.40
CA GLU A 54 -8.27 20.98 8.79
C GLU A 54 -7.01 21.22 9.64
N VAL A 55 -5.90 20.54 9.34
CA VAL A 55 -4.62 20.74 10.05
C VAL A 55 -3.81 21.90 9.48
N LYS A 56 -3.75 22.02 8.15
CA LYS A 56 -3.04 23.10 7.43
C LYS A 56 -3.71 23.35 6.07
N GLU A 57 -4.57 24.36 6.03
CA GLU A 57 -5.45 24.68 4.89
C GLU A 57 -4.72 24.82 3.54
N ALA A 58 -3.60 25.54 3.54
CA ALA A 58 -2.81 25.85 2.35
C ALA A 58 -1.72 24.81 2.01
N LEU A 59 -1.73 23.63 2.65
CA LEU A 59 -0.74 22.58 2.39
C LEU A 59 -0.98 21.95 1.00
N PRO A 60 0.00 21.96 0.08
CA PRO A 60 -0.12 21.25 -1.19
C PRO A 60 -0.30 19.75 -0.99
N ILE A 61 -1.27 19.16 -1.71
CA ILE A 61 -1.60 17.73 -1.64
C ILE A 61 -1.44 17.13 -3.04
N PHE A 62 -0.67 16.06 -3.14
CA PHE A 62 -0.45 15.31 -4.37
C PHE A 62 -0.88 13.86 -4.17
N PHE A 63 -1.61 13.33 -5.15
CA PHE A 63 -2.04 11.94 -5.18
C PHE A 63 -1.14 11.15 -6.11
N THR A 64 -0.68 9.98 -5.66
CA THR A 64 0.12 9.08 -6.49
C THR A 64 -0.50 7.70 -6.56
N GLY A 65 -0.26 7.07 -7.71
CA GLY A 65 -0.54 5.66 -7.92
C GLY A 65 0.70 4.89 -8.34
N MET A 66 0.66 3.58 -8.16
CA MET A 66 1.71 2.68 -8.59
C MET A 66 1.22 1.82 -9.74
N VAL A 67 1.89 1.91 -10.89
CA VAL A 67 1.57 1.10 -12.06
C VAL A 67 2.62 -0.01 -12.19
N PRO A 68 2.24 -1.29 -12.01
CA PRO A 68 3.14 -2.41 -12.26
C PRO A 68 3.67 -2.38 -13.69
N SER A 69 4.92 -2.78 -13.90
CA SER A 69 5.57 -2.77 -15.22
C SER A 69 5.84 -4.18 -15.74
N ASN A 70 6.43 -5.03 -14.91
CA ASN A 70 6.72 -6.43 -15.22
C ASN A 70 6.88 -7.22 -13.91
N PHE A 71 6.71 -8.54 -14.01
CA PHE A 71 7.17 -9.47 -12.99
C PHE A 71 8.63 -9.87 -13.26
N PHE A 72 9.27 -10.54 -12.31
CA PHE A 72 10.60 -11.13 -12.49
C PHE A 72 10.72 -12.45 -11.75
N LYS A 73 11.66 -13.30 -12.16
CA LYS A 73 11.94 -14.57 -11.47
C LYS A 73 12.71 -14.33 -10.18
N VAL A 74 12.34 -15.05 -9.12
CA VAL A 74 13.13 -15.07 -7.88
C VAL A 74 14.57 -15.50 -8.21
N GLY A 75 15.56 -14.75 -7.69
CA GLY A 75 16.97 -14.97 -7.98
C GLY A 75 17.46 -14.43 -9.33
N ASN A 76 16.57 -13.90 -10.19
CA ASN A 76 16.95 -13.29 -11.47
C ASN A 76 16.01 -12.13 -11.85
N VAL A 77 16.35 -10.93 -11.36
CA VAL A 77 15.62 -9.67 -11.62
C VAL A 77 15.71 -9.19 -13.08
N TYR A 78 16.67 -9.69 -13.86
CA TYR A 78 16.83 -9.30 -15.27
C TYR A 78 15.84 -10.03 -16.19
N THR A 79 15.30 -11.16 -15.73
CA THR A 79 14.27 -11.90 -16.48
C THR A 79 12.92 -11.23 -16.27
N LYS A 80 12.54 -10.34 -17.19
CA LYS A 80 11.23 -9.68 -17.18
C LYS A 80 10.14 -10.63 -17.68
N ILE A 81 9.12 -10.82 -16.88
CA ILE A 81 7.90 -11.56 -17.23
C ILE A 81 6.78 -10.53 -17.47
N PRO A 82 6.06 -10.60 -18.60
CA PRO A 82 4.99 -9.65 -18.91
C PRO A 82 3.83 -9.74 -17.91
N LEU A 83 3.11 -8.64 -17.70
CA LEU A 83 1.97 -8.62 -16.77
C LEU A 83 0.82 -9.54 -17.20
N GLN A 84 0.69 -9.77 -18.50
CA GLN A 84 -0.28 -10.70 -19.10
C GLN A 84 -0.10 -12.13 -18.58
N ALA A 85 1.04 -12.47 -17.98
CA ALA A 85 1.27 -13.78 -17.38
C ALA A 85 0.28 -14.12 -16.25
N VAL A 86 -0.41 -13.13 -15.67
CA VAL A 86 -1.42 -13.38 -14.63
C VAL A 86 -2.86 -13.31 -15.14
N TYR A 87 -3.10 -13.01 -16.42
CA TYR A 87 -4.46 -12.90 -16.95
C TYR A 87 -5.19 -14.24 -16.88
N ASP A 88 -6.42 -14.22 -16.39
CA ASP A 88 -7.29 -15.39 -16.20
C ASP A 88 -6.66 -16.53 -15.37
N ALA A 89 -5.58 -16.24 -14.64
CA ALA A 89 -4.87 -17.20 -13.81
C ALA A 89 -5.42 -17.21 -12.37
N LEU A 90 -5.24 -18.34 -11.68
CA LEU A 90 -5.36 -18.42 -10.23
C LEU A 90 -4.01 -18.05 -9.62
N ILE A 91 -3.94 -16.97 -8.83
CA ILE A 91 -2.70 -16.48 -8.25
C ILE A 91 -2.74 -16.62 -6.73
N LEU A 92 -1.63 -17.07 -6.14
CA LEU A 92 -1.39 -17.01 -4.71
C LEU A 92 -0.36 -15.91 -4.43
N CYS A 93 -0.79 -14.84 -3.77
CA CYS A 93 0.08 -13.79 -3.25
C CYS A 93 0.74 -14.25 -1.95
N VAL A 94 2.06 -14.18 -1.89
CA VAL A 94 2.81 -14.44 -0.64
C VAL A 94 3.52 -13.16 -0.25
N SER A 95 3.29 -12.66 0.96
CA SER A 95 3.81 -11.38 1.41
C SER A 95 4.33 -11.40 2.84
N ALA A 96 5.33 -10.58 3.12
CA ALA A 96 5.85 -10.33 4.47
C ALA A 96 6.16 -8.83 4.60
N ILE A 97 5.15 -8.00 4.38
CA ILE A 97 5.25 -6.55 4.26
C ILE A 97 4.24 -5.85 5.18
N GLY A 98 4.55 -4.62 5.58
CA GLY A 98 3.73 -3.88 6.55
C GLY A 98 2.32 -3.50 6.12
N PHE A 99 1.96 -3.64 4.83
CA PHE A 99 0.61 -3.39 4.32
C PHE A 99 0.32 -4.21 3.06
N ALA A 100 -0.02 -5.49 3.24
CA ALA A 100 -0.23 -6.45 2.17
C ALA A 100 -1.43 -6.14 1.26
N ASP A 101 -2.43 -5.42 1.76
CA ASP A 101 -3.66 -5.13 1.02
C ASP A 101 -3.40 -4.37 -0.28
N ALA A 102 -2.49 -3.38 -0.25
CA ALA A 102 -2.14 -2.62 -1.45
C ALA A 102 -1.45 -3.49 -2.51
N PHE A 103 -0.68 -4.50 -2.10
CA PHE A 103 -0.04 -5.44 -3.01
C PHE A 103 -1.07 -6.35 -3.68
N VAL A 104 -1.99 -6.92 -2.90
CA VAL A 104 -3.06 -7.81 -3.41
C VAL A 104 -3.99 -7.04 -4.35
N GLN A 105 -4.50 -5.88 -3.94
CA GLN A 105 -5.38 -5.06 -4.79
C GLN A 105 -4.67 -4.56 -6.04
N GLY A 106 -3.38 -4.24 -5.95
CA GLY A 106 -2.56 -3.90 -7.10
C GLY A 106 -2.48 -5.03 -8.13
N LEU A 107 -2.41 -6.29 -7.66
CA LEU A 107 -2.41 -7.46 -8.53
C LEU A 107 -3.80 -7.76 -9.12
N GLU A 108 -4.86 -7.66 -8.33
CA GLU A 108 -6.25 -7.87 -8.76
C GLU A 108 -6.61 -6.95 -9.95
N LYS A 109 -6.13 -5.70 -9.92
CA LYS A 109 -6.31 -4.74 -11.02
C LYS A 109 -5.67 -5.15 -12.35
N ILE A 110 -4.72 -6.09 -12.35
CA ILE A 110 -4.05 -6.54 -13.56
C ILE A 110 -4.96 -7.46 -14.39
N GLY A 111 -5.81 -8.27 -13.74
CA GLY A 111 -6.79 -9.15 -14.39
C GLY A 111 -6.65 -10.67 -14.16
N PRO A 112 -6.15 -11.18 -13.01
CA PRO A 112 -6.29 -12.61 -12.71
C PRO A 112 -7.75 -13.01 -12.51
N CYS A 113 -8.06 -14.29 -12.70
CA CYS A 113 -9.39 -14.85 -12.43
C CYS A 113 -9.67 -14.86 -10.92
N TYR A 114 -8.65 -15.15 -10.12
CA TYR A 114 -8.75 -15.17 -8.66
C TYR A 114 -7.38 -14.91 -8.01
N VAL A 115 -7.38 -14.21 -6.88
CA VAL A 115 -6.19 -13.98 -6.06
C VAL A 115 -6.48 -14.48 -4.64
N ASP A 116 -5.68 -15.44 -4.19
CA ASP A 116 -5.59 -15.83 -2.78
C ASP A 116 -4.33 -15.22 -2.15
N ARG A 117 -4.22 -15.24 -0.81
CA ARG A 117 -3.09 -14.61 -0.11
C ARG A 117 -2.61 -15.40 1.12
N LEU A 118 -1.29 -15.37 1.32
CA LEU A 118 -0.60 -15.80 2.54
C LEU A 118 0.30 -14.66 3.02
N ASP A 119 -0.07 -14.04 4.13
CA ASP A 119 0.68 -12.94 4.72
C ASP A 119 1.40 -13.36 5.99
N PHE A 120 2.66 -12.98 6.08
CA PHE A 120 3.53 -13.21 7.22
C PHE A 120 3.83 -11.89 7.94
N SER A 121 3.99 -11.95 9.26
CA SER A 121 4.44 -10.81 10.06
C SER A 121 5.88 -10.41 9.73
N ASP A 122 6.17 -9.12 9.69
CA ASP A 122 7.52 -8.57 9.54
C ASP A 122 8.13 -8.35 10.96
N PRO A 123 9.34 -8.87 11.28
CA PRO A 123 10.25 -9.66 10.46
C PRO A 123 9.80 -11.11 10.34
N PRO A 124 9.74 -11.66 9.11
CA PRO A 124 9.28 -13.01 8.92
C PRO A 124 10.31 -13.97 9.55
N LEU A 125 9.91 -14.61 10.65
CA LEU A 125 10.62 -15.76 11.21
C LEU A 125 10.42 -16.94 10.24
N ILE A 126 11.07 -16.90 9.09
CA ILE A 126 11.20 -18.08 8.21
C ILE A 126 12.26 -18.96 8.88
N SER A 127 11.84 -19.72 9.89
CA SER A 127 12.63 -20.87 10.31
C SER A 127 12.57 -21.88 9.17
N SER A 128 13.71 -22.13 8.53
CA SER A 128 13.86 -23.22 7.59
C SER A 128 13.63 -24.53 8.34
N GLN A 129 12.38 -25.01 8.37
CA GLN A 129 12.13 -26.41 8.69
C GLN A 129 12.35 -27.25 7.43
N GLY A 130 13.47 -27.98 7.42
CA GLY A 130 13.66 -29.19 6.62
C GLY A 130 14.38 -29.00 5.29
N TYR A 131 15.67 -29.34 5.27
CA TYR A 131 16.17 -30.52 4.58
C TYR A 131 17.26 -31.19 5.44
#